data_AF-A0A352RVC3-F1
#
_entry.id   AF-A0A352RVC3-F1
#
_cell.length_a   1.000
_cell.length_b   1.000
_cell.length_c   1.000
_cell.angle_alpha   90.00
_cell.angle_beta   90.00
_cell.angle_gamma   90.00
#
_symmetry.space_group_name_H-M   'P 1'
#
loop_
_entity.id
_entity.type
_entity.pdbx_description
1 polymer ?
#
loop_
_entity_poly.entity_id
_entity_poly.type
_entity_poly.pdbx_seq_one_letter_code
_entity_poly.pdbx_strand_id
1 'polypeptide(L)'
;TCLARLQARDAWLDQYLFLCDEQDWWSLRQHDVLTREPGELACLLRRYPAPEQLPPGSWLMPMAACAAVTSGGELPALRALGASDSQQAWDWFRRISHLLLEAGLRCFAHGVMPELHGQNVLLVIAPTESGPGLHGLVLRDHDTLRICPALMADAGVPAPDYAIDRSTPNTLILDAPDALLAYLQTLGICVNLFAMAVAIADAYEADENTGWRIVRERIDALLREGVIARPHVAAIVRNALLEADTWPFKQVLAPLLARETIGTGMPSAMGRLPNPLRQPEP
;
A
#
# COMPACT_ATOMS: atom_id res chain seq x y z
N THR A 1 -17.45 0.51 -6.37
CA THR A 1 -16.13 0.16 -6.96
C THR A 1 -15.72 -1.26 -6.56
N CYS A 2 -14.67 -1.83 -7.16
CA CYS A 2 -14.15 -3.17 -6.78
C CYS A 2 -13.80 -3.24 -5.28
N LEU A 3 -13.06 -2.24 -4.77
CA LEU A 3 -12.69 -2.15 -3.35
C LEU A 3 -13.88 -2.05 -2.41
N ALA A 4 -14.92 -1.28 -2.76
CA ALA A 4 -16.13 -1.19 -1.94
C ALA A 4 -16.87 -2.54 -1.83
N ARG A 5 -16.84 -3.36 -2.90
CA ARG A 5 -17.38 -4.72 -2.85
C ARG A 5 -16.53 -5.65 -1.97
N LEU A 6 -15.22 -5.42 -1.88
CA LEU A 6 -14.35 -6.16 -0.98
C LEU A 6 -14.58 -5.79 0.49
N GLN A 7 -14.73 -4.50 0.79
CA GLN A 7 -15.12 -4.04 2.14
C GLN A 7 -16.40 -4.75 2.60
N ALA A 8 -17.45 -4.77 1.78
CA ALA A 8 -18.70 -5.45 2.12
C ALA A 8 -18.59 -6.98 2.30
N ARG A 9 -17.48 -7.61 1.90
CA ARG A 9 -17.25 -9.07 2.00
C ARG A 9 -16.29 -9.47 3.12
N ASP A 10 -15.40 -8.58 3.53
CA ASP A 10 -14.44 -8.80 4.60
C ASP A 10 -14.73 -7.81 5.74
N ALA A 11 -15.22 -8.33 6.86
CA ALA A 11 -15.64 -7.52 8.00
C ALA A 11 -14.51 -6.65 8.60
N TRP A 12 -13.25 -7.10 8.48
CA TRP A 12 -12.12 -6.31 8.91
C TRP A 12 -11.88 -5.15 7.94
N LEU A 13 -11.95 -5.39 6.62
CA LEU A 13 -11.84 -4.31 5.64
C LEU A 13 -12.99 -3.31 5.77
N ASP A 14 -14.22 -3.76 6.04
CA ASP A 14 -15.37 -2.88 6.30
C ASP A 14 -15.11 -1.95 7.50
N GLN A 15 -14.51 -2.48 8.56
CA GLN A 15 -14.28 -1.77 9.81
C GLN A 15 -13.09 -0.81 9.76
N TYR A 16 -12.00 -1.20 9.08
CA TYR A 16 -10.70 -0.54 9.21
C TYR A 16 -10.18 0.09 7.93
N LEU A 17 -10.77 -0.22 6.77
CA LEU A 17 -10.44 0.41 5.50
C LEU A 17 -11.56 1.39 5.14
N PHE A 18 -11.18 2.58 4.69
CA PHE A 18 -12.07 3.59 4.15
C PHE A 18 -11.57 3.99 2.76
N LEU A 19 -12.46 4.45 1.90
CA LEU A 19 -12.14 4.81 0.52
C LEU A 19 -12.55 6.25 0.26
N CYS A 20 -11.70 7.00 -0.42
CA CYS A 20 -12.15 8.22 -1.08
C CYS A 20 -13.12 7.86 -2.22
N ASP A 21 -14.15 8.67 -2.40
CA ASP A 21 -15.03 8.61 -3.56
C ASP A 21 -14.42 9.40 -4.72
N GLU A 22 -14.29 8.73 -5.85
CA GLU A 22 -13.64 9.21 -7.08
C GLU A 22 -14.52 8.98 -8.32
N GLN A 23 -15.83 8.76 -8.11
CA GLN A 23 -16.76 8.42 -9.18
C GLN A 23 -17.14 9.62 -10.06
N ASP A 24 -17.01 10.83 -9.54
CA ASP A 24 -17.33 12.06 -10.27
C ASP A 24 -16.11 12.57 -11.01
N TRP A 25 -16.04 12.26 -12.30
CA TRP A 25 -14.99 12.73 -13.18
C TRP A 25 -15.56 13.03 -14.57
N TRP A 26 -14.88 13.94 -15.27
CA TRP A 26 -15.20 14.37 -16.62
C TRP A 26 -13.91 14.46 -17.42
N SER A 27 -13.99 14.11 -18.70
CA SER A 27 -12.91 14.32 -19.67
C SER A 27 -13.51 14.97 -20.92
N LEU A 28 -12.75 15.86 -21.56
CA LEU A 28 -13.12 16.36 -22.87
C LEU A 28 -13.06 15.20 -23.85
N ARG A 29 -14.20 14.88 -24.47
CA ARG A 29 -14.26 13.85 -25.50
C ARG A 29 -13.65 14.38 -26.80
N GLN A 30 -12.51 13.85 -27.20
CA GLN A 30 -11.85 14.13 -28.49
C GLN A 30 -11.90 12.91 -29.42
N HIS A 31 -12.14 11.71 -28.88
CA HIS A 31 -12.21 10.46 -29.60
C HIS A 31 -13.49 9.67 -29.27
N ASP A 32 -13.77 8.63 -30.04
CA ASP A 32 -14.96 7.78 -29.83
C ASP A 32 -14.79 6.74 -28.72
N VAL A 33 -13.54 6.47 -28.32
CA VAL A 33 -13.22 5.47 -27.31
C VAL A 33 -12.35 6.11 -26.24
N LEU A 34 -12.73 5.92 -24.97
CA LEU A 34 -12.05 6.51 -23.81
C LEU A 34 -10.55 6.17 -23.76
N THR A 35 -10.16 4.95 -24.18
CA THR A 35 -8.76 4.50 -24.17
C THR A 35 -7.86 5.27 -25.15
N ARG A 36 -8.42 6.04 -26.07
CA ARG A 36 -7.69 6.91 -26.99
C ARG A 36 -7.66 8.36 -26.53
N GLU A 37 -8.39 8.70 -25.47
CA GLU A 37 -8.36 10.07 -24.97
C GLU A 37 -6.99 10.38 -24.37
N PRO A 38 -6.36 11.52 -24.74
CA PRO A 38 -5.01 11.85 -24.31
C PRO A 38 -4.95 12.23 -22.81
N GLY A 39 -6.11 12.52 -22.19
CA GLY A 39 -6.20 12.88 -20.77
C GLY A 39 -5.74 14.31 -20.42
N GLU A 40 -5.36 15.11 -21.41
CA GLU A 40 -4.87 16.49 -21.22
C GLU A 40 -5.90 17.44 -20.61
N LEU A 41 -7.19 17.21 -20.87
CA LEU A 41 -8.28 18.02 -20.32
C LEU A 41 -9.33 17.12 -19.65
N ALA A 42 -9.06 16.80 -18.39
CA ALA A 42 -9.96 16.06 -17.52
C ALA A 42 -10.00 16.65 -16.11
N CYS A 43 -11.06 16.34 -15.36
CA CYS A 43 -11.23 16.73 -13.97
C CYS A 43 -11.82 15.55 -13.20
N LEU A 44 -11.26 15.28 -12.02
CA LEU A 44 -11.75 14.29 -11.07
C LEU A 44 -12.00 14.97 -9.73
N LEU A 45 -13.19 14.77 -9.18
CA LEU A 45 -13.54 15.22 -7.84
C LEU A 45 -13.33 14.07 -6.86
N ARG A 46 -12.27 14.19 -6.05
CA ARG A 46 -12.01 13.27 -4.94
C ARG A 46 -12.68 13.77 -3.67
N ARG A 47 -13.57 12.97 -3.09
CA ARG A 47 -14.16 13.23 -1.77
C ARG A 47 -13.59 12.25 -0.76
N TYR A 48 -13.07 12.78 0.34
CA TYR A 48 -12.67 11.96 1.48
C TYR A 48 -13.89 11.39 2.20
N PRO A 49 -13.74 10.30 2.98
CA PRO A 49 -14.80 9.81 3.84
C PRO A 49 -15.41 10.94 4.66
N ALA A 50 -16.74 11.01 4.69
CA ALA A 50 -17.45 12.02 5.45
C ALA A 50 -17.17 11.83 6.96
N PRO A 51 -17.20 12.89 7.78
CA PRO A 51 -16.94 12.78 9.22
C PRO A 51 -17.80 11.74 9.94
N GLU A 52 -19.01 11.50 9.47
CA GLU A 52 -19.96 10.51 10.03
C GLU A 52 -19.54 9.06 9.75
N GLN A 53 -18.67 8.84 8.76
CA GLN A 53 -18.12 7.52 8.43
C GLN A 53 -16.87 7.20 9.25
N LEU A 54 -16.26 8.20 9.90
CA LEU A 54 -15.06 8.05 10.71
C LEU A 54 -15.42 8.13 12.20
N PRO A 55 -14.57 7.61 13.10
CA PRO A 55 -14.75 7.85 14.52
C PRO A 55 -14.83 9.35 14.86
N PRO A 56 -15.67 9.77 15.82
CA PRO A 56 -15.78 11.17 16.20
C PRO A 56 -14.44 11.78 16.62
N GLY A 57 -14.14 12.98 16.12
CA GLY A 57 -12.89 13.68 16.41
C GLY A 57 -11.66 13.11 15.66
N SER A 58 -11.87 12.19 14.72
CA SER A 58 -10.77 11.68 13.89
C SER A 58 -10.19 12.73 12.96
N TRP A 59 -8.90 12.57 12.66
CA TRP A 59 -8.18 13.32 11.64
C TRP A 59 -7.33 12.36 10.79
N LEU A 60 -6.93 12.82 9.60
CA LEU A 60 -6.24 12.00 8.61
C LEU A 60 -4.77 12.41 8.45
N MET A 61 -3.86 11.44 8.39
CA MET A 61 -2.42 11.65 8.19
C MET A 61 -1.92 10.83 7.01
N PRO A 62 -1.39 11.43 5.92
CA PRO A 62 -0.71 10.67 4.87
C PRO A 62 0.46 9.87 5.46
N MET A 63 0.56 8.58 5.13
CA MET A 63 1.67 7.73 5.63
C MET A 63 3.04 8.25 5.19
N ALA A 64 3.13 8.90 4.01
CA ALA A 64 4.34 9.56 3.55
C ALA A 64 4.86 10.63 4.53
N ALA A 65 3.98 11.25 5.34
CA ALA A 65 4.40 12.22 6.35
C ALA A 65 5.19 11.56 7.48
N CYS A 66 5.01 10.26 7.75
CA CYS A 66 5.75 9.52 8.78
C CYS A 66 7.23 9.32 8.42
N ALA A 67 7.60 9.48 7.15
CA ALA A 67 9.00 9.45 6.69
C ALA A 67 9.59 10.86 6.50
N ALA A 68 8.82 11.92 6.75
CA ALA A 68 9.31 13.29 6.60
C ALA A 68 10.17 13.67 7.81
N VAL A 69 11.43 14.04 7.55
CA VAL A 69 12.39 14.50 8.55
C VAL A 69 12.64 15.99 8.35
N THR A 70 12.54 16.79 9.41
CA THR A 70 12.92 18.22 9.33
C THR A 70 14.44 18.38 9.26
N SER A 71 14.92 19.58 8.92
CA SER A 71 16.36 19.87 8.96
C SER A 71 17.00 19.69 10.34
N GLY A 72 16.21 19.67 11.41
CA GLY A 72 16.67 19.39 12.77
C GLY A 72 16.69 17.91 13.15
N GLY A 73 16.44 16.98 12.21
CA GLY A 73 16.36 15.54 12.48
C GLY A 73 15.01 15.08 13.04
N GLU A 74 14.02 15.96 13.08
CA GLU A 74 12.77 15.70 13.80
C GLU A 74 11.69 15.06 12.92
N LEU A 75 10.87 14.21 13.52
CA LEU A 75 9.76 13.48 12.88
C LEU A 75 8.40 14.10 13.25
N PRO A 76 7.94 15.18 12.60
CA PRO A 76 6.76 15.94 13.00
C PRO A 76 5.49 15.11 13.00
N ALA A 77 5.35 14.16 12.07
CA ALA A 77 4.21 13.28 12.02
C ALA A 77 4.14 12.37 13.26
N LEU A 78 5.25 11.73 13.63
CA LEU A 78 5.28 10.88 14.84
C LEU A 78 5.11 11.71 16.11
N ARG A 79 5.62 12.94 16.15
CA ARG A 79 5.36 13.86 17.28
C ARG A 79 3.89 14.25 17.39
N ALA A 80 3.20 14.46 16.28
CA ALA A 80 1.75 14.69 16.28
C ALA A 80 0.95 13.45 16.77
N LEU A 81 1.53 12.25 16.62
CA LEU A 81 1.03 11.00 17.20
C LEU A 81 1.47 10.80 18.67
N GLY A 82 2.11 11.79 19.28
CA GLY A 82 2.55 11.75 20.67
C GLY A 82 3.82 10.95 20.92
N ALA A 83 4.56 10.53 19.88
CA ALA A 83 5.85 9.89 20.07
C ALA A 83 6.91 10.92 20.52
N SER A 84 7.42 10.77 21.73
CA SER A 84 8.46 11.63 22.31
C SER A 84 9.86 11.03 22.29
N ASP A 85 9.98 9.73 22.01
CA ASP A 85 11.24 8.99 22.03
C ASP A 85 11.26 7.85 21.00
N SER A 86 12.43 7.23 20.85
CA SER A 86 12.68 6.13 19.91
C SER A 86 11.76 4.93 20.12
N GLN A 87 11.51 4.54 21.39
CA GLN A 87 10.66 3.40 21.71
C GLN A 87 9.23 3.64 21.24
N GLN A 88 8.67 4.81 21.53
CA GLN A 88 7.33 5.19 21.10
C GLN A 88 7.23 5.32 19.58
N ALA A 89 8.27 5.83 18.91
CA ALA A 89 8.32 5.89 17.45
C ALA A 89 8.26 4.49 16.81
N TRP A 90 9.04 3.54 17.35
CA TRP A 90 8.99 2.14 16.90
C TRP A 90 7.67 1.43 17.25
N ASP A 91 7.02 1.80 18.34
CA ASP A 91 5.69 1.27 18.68
C ASP A 91 4.61 1.76 17.70
N TRP A 92 4.67 3.02 17.29
CA TRP A 92 3.85 3.53 16.18
C TRP A 92 4.15 2.82 14.87
N PHE A 93 5.44 2.63 14.53
CA PHE A 93 5.84 1.86 13.35
C PHE A 93 5.24 0.45 13.37
N ARG A 94 5.27 -0.25 14.51
CA ARG A 94 4.69 -1.60 14.65
C ARG A 94 3.18 -1.61 14.41
N ARG A 95 2.44 -0.64 14.98
CA ARG A 95 0.99 -0.51 14.82
C ARG A 95 0.60 -0.20 13.38
N ILE A 96 1.30 0.75 12.76
CA ILE A 96 1.09 1.16 11.36
C ILE A 96 1.43 0.01 10.40
N SER A 97 2.56 -0.66 10.61
CA SER A 97 2.98 -1.81 9.80
C SER A 97 1.95 -2.93 9.86
N HIS A 98 1.45 -3.26 11.06
CA HIS A 98 0.42 -4.28 11.23
C HIS A 98 -0.84 -3.93 10.42
N LEU A 99 -1.36 -2.72 10.58
CA LEU A 99 -2.58 -2.28 9.90
C LEU A 99 -2.42 -2.26 8.35
N LEU A 100 -1.30 -1.74 7.84
CA LEU A 100 -1.03 -1.71 6.40
C LEU A 100 -0.88 -3.12 5.82
N LEU A 101 -0.11 -3.98 6.50
CA LEU A 101 0.13 -5.35 6.06
C LEU A 101 -1.16 -6.16 6.08
N GLU A 102 -1.97 -6.03 7.13
CA GLU A 102 -3.25 -6.74 7.21
C GLU A 102 -4.19 -6.31 6.08
N ALA A 103 -4.34 -5.00 5.84
CA ALA A 103 -5.14 -4.49 4.73
C ALA A 103 -4.64 -5.02 3.37
N GLY A 104 -3.33 -4.98 3.14
CA GLY A 104 -2.71 -5.47 1.90
C GLY A 104 -2.90 -6.97 1.71
N LEU A 105 -2.71 -7.78 2.76
CA LEU A 105 -2.86 -9.23 2.70
C LEU A 105 -4.32 -9.67 2.54
N ARG A 106 -5.28 -8.97 3.16
CA ARG A 106 -6.71 -9.20 2.95
C ARG A 106 -7.14 -8.86 1.53
N CYS A 107 -6.71 -7.71 1.00
CA CYS A 107 -6.93 -7.37 -0.41
C CYS A 107 -6.31 -8.43 -1.33
N PHE A 108 -5.05 -8.82 -1.08
CA PHE A 108 -4.35 -9.84 -1.85
C PHE A 108 -5.08 -11.17 -1.86
N ALA A 109 -5.61 -11.59 -0.71
CA ALA A 109 -6.42 -12.79 -0.62
C ALA A 109 -7.55 -12.73 -1.65
N HIS A 110 -8.24 -11.61 -1.77
CA HIS A 110 -9.30 -11.42 -2.75
C HIS A 110 -8.83 -11.16 -4.20
N GLY A 111 -7.53 -11.29 -4.48
CA GLY A 111 -6.96 -11.10 -5.81
C GLY A 111 -6.83 -9.64 -6.23
N VAL A 112 -6.78 -8.71 -5.27
CA VAL A 112 -6.71 -7.27 -5.51
C VAL A 112 -5.53 -6.66 -4.75
N MET A 113 -4.83 -5.70 -5.34
CA MET A 113 -3.77 -4.96 -4.67
C MET A 113 -3.90 -3.47 -4.98
N PRO A 114 -4.34 -2.66 -4.00
CA PRO A 114 -4.25 -1.20 -4.10
C PRO A 114 -2.79 -0.75 -4.20
N GLU A 115 -2.58 0.47 -4.69
CA GLU A 115 -1.26 1.09 -4.68
C GLU A 115 -0.92 1.61 -3.27
N LEU A 116 -0.37 0.74 -2.42
CA LEU A 116 -0.15 1.00 -1.00
C LEU A 116 1.11 1.83 -0.67
N HIS A 117 1.53 2.74 -1.55
CA HIS A 117 2.63 3.65 -1.25
C HIS A 117 2.19 4.81 -0.33
N GLY A 118 3.13 5.44 0.37
CA GLY A 118 2.82 6.38 1.46
C GLY A 118 1.94 7.59 1.09
N GLN A 119 1.90 7.99 -0.19
CA GLN A 119 1.03 9.07 -0.66
C GLN A 119 -0.45 8.64 -0.81
N ASN A 120 -0.75 7.39 -1.15
CA ASN A 120 -2.12 6.93 -1.46
C ASN A 120 -2.83 6.36 -0.22
N VAL A 121 -2.08 6.18 0.86
CA VAL A 121 -2.58 5.65 2.13
C VAL A 121 -2.52 6.75 3.20
N LEU A 122 -3.67 7.05 3.80
CA LEU A 122 -3.76 7.93 4.97
C LEU A 122 -4.13 7.10 6.19
N LEU A 123 -3.52 7.40 7.33
CA LEU A 123 -3.90 6.89 8.63
C LEU A 123 -5.13 7.64 9.14
N VAL A 124 -6.12 6.91 9.64
CA VAL A 124 -7.22 7.47 10.43
C VAL A 124 -6.78 7.48 11.89
N ILE A 125 -6.56 8.66 12.43
CA ILE A 125 -6.19 8.85 13.83
C ILE A 125 -7.42 9.28 14.60
N ALA A 126 -7.86 8.47 15.56
CA ALA A 126 -9.00 8.74 16.42
C ALA A 126 -8.53 9.09 17.84
N PRO A 127 -9.22 9.99 18.56
CA PRO A 127 -8.89 10.26 19.96
C PRO A 127 -9.17 9.03 20.84
N THR A 128 -8.28 8.75 21.78
CA THR A 128 -8.43 7.76 22.86
C THR A 128 -8.21 8.45 24.20
N GLU A 129 -8.48 7.73 25.31
CA GLU A 129 -8.20 8.24 26.66
C GLU A 129 -6.71 8.57 26.89
N SER A 130 -5.81 7.91 26.15
CA SER A 130 -4.35 8.07 26.26
C SER A 130 -3.73 8.93 25.18
N GLY A 131 -4.54 9.63 24.37
CA GLY A 131 -4.07 10.52 23.29
C GLY A 131 -4.49 10.04 21.89
N PRO A 132 -3.69 10.23 20.84
CA PRO A 132 -4.04 9.78 19.50
C PRO A 132 -3.95 8.25 19.38
N GLY A 133 -4.97 7.65 18.76
CA GLY A 133 -5.06 6.22 18.46
C GLY A 133 -5.12 5.94 16.97
N LEU A 134 -4.39 4.93 16.50
CA LEU A 134 -4.54 4.42 15.15
C LEU A 134 -5.86 3.64 15.05
N HIS A 135 -6.78 4.11 14.20
CA HIS A 135 -8.05 3.44 13.97
C HIS A 135 -8.05 2.61 12.68
N GLY A 136 -7.69 3.21 11.55
CA GLY A 136 -7.88 2.60 10.23
C GLY A 136 -7.05 3.28 9.14
N LEU A 137 -7.32 2.94 7.88
CA LEU A 137 -6.66 3.49 6.70
C LEU A 137 -7.68 4.10 5.74
N VAL A 138 -7.36 5.22 5.11
CA VAL A 138 -8.09 5.74 3.94
C VAL A 138 -7.23 5.51 2.70
N LEU A 139 -7.80 4.89 1.67
CA LEU A 139 -7.19 4.79 0.34
C LEU A 139 -7.73 5.87 -0.60
N ARG A 140 -6.85 6.35 -1.48
CA ARG A 140 -7.14 7.26 -2.59
C ARG A 140 -6.29 6.90 -3.80
N ASP A 141 -6.57 7.54 -4.94
CA ASP A 141 -5.93 7.28 -6.23
C ASP A 141 -6.17 5.81 -6.66
N HIS A 142 -7.43 5.48 -6.98
CA HIS A 142 -7.86 4.09 -7.24
C HIS A 142 -7.65 3.64 -8.69
N ASP A 143 -7.11 4.50 -9.55
CA ASP A 143 -6.90 4.28 -10.98
C ASP A 143 -5.87 3.19 -11.28
N THR A 144 -4.91 2.97 -10.38
CA THR A 144 -3.86 1.95 -10.50
C THR A 144 -4.14 0.66 -9.72
N LEU A 145 -5.41 0.36 -9.42
CA LEU A 145 -5.80 -0.86 -8.71
C LEU A 145 -5.41 -2.11 -9.50
N ARG A 146 -4.53 -2.94 -8.93
CA ARG A 146 -4.03 -4.15 -9.60
C ARG A 146 -4.85 -5.36 -9.21
N ILE A 147 -5.03 -6.29 -10.15
CA ILE A 147 -5.82 -7.49 -9.95
C ILE A 147 -5.10 -8.74 -10.44
N CYS A 148 -5.41 -9.88 -9.84
CA CYS A 148 -5.08 -11.19 -10.36
C CYS A 148 -6.39 -11.96 -10.60
N PRO A 149 -6.87 -12.06 -11.86
CA PRO A 149 -8.16 -12.68 -12.17
C PRO A 149 -8.29 -14.12 -11.67
N ALA A 150 -7.19 -14.89 -11.66
CA ALA A 150 -7.19 -16.25 -11.14
C ALA A 150 -7.50 -16.30 -9.63
N LEU A 151 -6.88 -15.42 -8.83
CA LEU A 151 -7.18 -15.30 -7.39
C LEU A 151 -8.57 -14.73 -7.12
N MET A 152 -9.02 -13.77 -7.94
CA MET A 152 -10.36 -13.20 -7.83
C MET A 152 -11.42 -14.27 -8.07
N ALA A 153 -11.27 -15.09 -9.13
CA ALA A 153 -12.16 -16.20 -9.43
C ALA A 153 -12.18 -17.23 -8.30
N ASP A 154 -11.01 -17.61 -7.77
CA ASP A 154 -10.88 -18.51 -6.61
C ASP A 154 -11.54 -17.92 -5.34
N ALA A 155 -11.54 -16.60 -5.18
CA ALA A 155 -12.20 -15.89 -4.08
C ALA A 155 -13.70 -15.63 -4.31
N GLY A 156 -14.25 -16.00 -5.46
CA GLY A 156 -15.62 -15.68 -5.88
C GLY A 156 -15.87 -14.17 -6.02
N VAL A 157 -14.85 -13.41 -6.42
CA VAL A 157 -14.92 -11.95 -6.65
C VAL A 157 -14.87 -11.70 -8.17
N PRO A 158 -15.84 -10.96 -8.75
CA PRO A 158 -15.80 -10.62 -10.16
C PRO A 158 -14.69 -9.59 -10.45
N ALA A 159 -13.91 -9.83 -11.51
CA ALA A 159 -12.90 -8.88 -11.98
C ALA A 159 -13.57 -7.58 -12.48
N PRO A 160 -12.99 -6.39 -12.20
CA PRO A 160 -13.44 -5.15 -12.82
C PRO A 160 -13.19 -5.17 -14.33
N ASP A 161 -14.10 -4.54 -15.08
CA ASP A 161 -13.96 -4.38 -16.52
C ASP A 161 -13.13 -3.12 -16.82
N TYR A 162 -11.80 -3.27 -16.88
CA TYR A 162 -10.90 -2.17 -17.17
C TYR A 162 -10.97 -1.76 -18.64
N ALA A 163 -11.30 -0.48 -18.88
CA ALA A 163 -11.15 0.18 -20.17
C ALA A 163 -9.68 0.60 -20.36
N ILE A 164 -8.86 -0.32 -20.87
CA ILE A 164 -7.43 -0.11 -21.11
C ILE A 164 -7.03 -0.55 -22.52
N ASP A 165 -5.96 0.04 -23.06
CA ASP A 165 -5.33 -0.47 -24.28
C ASP A 165 -4.63 -1.81 -23.96
N ARG A 166 -5.13 -2.89 -24.58
CA ARG A 166 -4.60 -4.25 -24.42
C ARG A 166 -3.52 -4.59 -25.45
N SER A 167 -3.22 -3.68 -26.38
CA SER A 167 -2.16 -3.87 -27.37
C SER A 167 -0.76 -3.73 -26.77
N THR A 168 -0.65 -3.08 -25.61
CA THR A 168 0.58 -2.95 -24.83
C THR A 168 0.49 -3.71 -23.50
N PRO A 169 1.62 -4.23 -22.97
CA PRO A 169 1.66 -4.77 -21.62
C PRO A 169 1.14 -3.74 -20.61
N ASN A 170 0.18 -4.13 -19.78
CA ASN A 170 -0.34 -3.28 -18.70
C ASN A 170 0.04 -3.89 -17.34
N THR A 171 0.08 -3.05 -16.32
CA THR A 171 0.45 -3.45 -14.95
C THR A 171 -0.76 -3.64 -14.03
N LEU A 172 -1.97 -3.51 -14.57
CA LEU A 172 -3.23 -3.56 -13.82
C LEU A 172 -3.80 -4.97 -13.73
N ILE A 173 -3.65 -5.77 -14.79
CA ILE A 173 -4.11 -7.16 -14.82
C ILE A 173 -2.89 -8.08 -14.83
N LEU A 174 -2.75 -8.88 -13.78
CA LEU A 174 -1.58 -9.72 -13.53
C LEU A 174 -1.96 -11.19 -13.55
N ASP A 175 -1.23 -11.97 -14.34
CA ASP A 175 -1.55 -13.38 -14.56
C ASP A 175 -1.17 -14.28 -13.38
N ALA A 176 -0.21 -13.85 -12.56
CA ALA A 176 0.33 -14.64 -11.46
C ALA A 176 0.10 -13.98 -10.07
N PRO A 177 -0.27 -14.76 -9.04
CA PRO A 177 -0.34 -14.31 -7.65
C PRO A 177 0.94 -13.59 -7.18
N ASP A 178 2.12 -14.15 -7.48
CA ASP A 178 3.40 -13.56 -7.06
C ASP A 178 3.64 -12.18 -7.69
N ALA A 179 3.19 -11.99 -8.94
CA ALA A 179 3.28 -10.69 -9.62
C ALA A 179 2.37 -9.64 -8.95
N LEU A 180 1.20 -10.05 -8.43
CA LEU A 180 0.34 -9.17 -7.65
C LEU A 180 0.96 -8.82 -6.30
N LEU A 181 1.51 -9.82 -5.61
CA LEU A 181 2.14 -9.64 -4.30
C LEU A 181 3.41 -8.78 -4.37
N ALA A 182 4.10 -8.77 -5.52
CA ALA A 182 5.24 -7.91 -5.78
C ALA A 182 4.95 -6.41 -5.54
N TYR A 183 3.72 -5.97 -5.73
CA TYR A 183 3.33 -4.57 -5.46
C TYR A 183 3.19 -4.27 -3.97
N LEU A 184 2.82 -5.25 -3.14
CA LEU A 184 2.92 -5.11 -1.69
C LEU A 184 4.39 -5.06 -1.25
N GLN A 185 5.23 -5.97 -1.75
CA GLN A 185 6.67 -5.99 -1.45
C GLN A 185 7.34 -4.67 -1.81
N THR A 186 7.10 -4.16 -3.02
CA THR A 186 7.75 -2.94 -3.49
C THR A 186 7.12 -1.68 -2.90
N LEU A 187 5.82 -1.45 -3.10
CA LEU A 187 5.20 -0.16 -2.79
C LEU A 187 4.77 -0.06 -1.33
N GLY A 188 4.16 -1.13 -0.79
CA GLY A 188 3.71 -1.18 0.59
C GLY A 188 4.86 -1.34 1.58
N ILE A 189 5.84 -2.20 1.29
CA ILE A 189 6.93 -2.51 2.23
C ILE A 189 8.18 -1.67 1.92
N CYS A 190 8.83 -1.88 0.77
CA CYS A 190 10.13 -1.26 0.49
C CYS A 190 10.07 0.27 0.29
N VAL A 191 8.97 0.82 -0.22
CA VAL A 191 8.84 2.27 -0.46
C VAL A 191 8.11 2.98 0.67
N ASN A 192 7.07 2.38 1.25
CA ASN A 192 6.27 3.03 2.28
C ASN A 192 6.81 2.74 3.69
N LEU A 193 6.69 1.50 4.18
CA LEU A 193 7.14 1.15 5.53
C LEU A 193 8.64 1.37 5.71
N PHE A 194 9.48 0.97 4.76
CA PHE A 194 10.92 1.08 4.94
C PHE A 194 11.40 2.54 4.94
N ALA A 195 10.78 3.44 4.17
CA ALA A 195 11.10 4.87 4.26
C ALA A 195 10.81 5.43 5.67
N MET A 196 9.72 5.00 6.31
CA MET A 196 9.42 5.35 7.68
C MET A 196 10.44 4.74 8.67
N ALA A 197 10.83 3.47 8.47
CA ALA A 197 11.82 2.81 9.33
C ALA A 197 13.18 3.51 9.29
N VAL A 198 13.66 3.87 8.09
CA VAL A 198 14.90 4.64 7.91
C VAL A 198 14.80 6.00 8.58
N ALA A 199 13.69 6.72 8.39
CA ALA A 199 13.49 8.01 9.03
C ALA A 199 13.52 7.93 10.58
N ILE A 200 12.96 6.87 11.17
CA ILE A 200 13.04 6.61 12.62
C ILE A 200 14.47 6.25 13.04
N ALA A 201 15.14 5.38 12.27
CA ALA A 201 16.52 4.97 12.54
C ALA A 201 17.46 6.19 12.54
N ASP A 202 17.37 7.04 11.52
CA ASP A 202 18.18 8.24 11.39
C ASP A 202 17.90 9.26 12.51
N ALA A 203 16.63 9.53 12.81
CA ALA A 203 16.25 10.53 13.81
C ALA A 203 16.67 10.16 15.25
N TYR A 204 16.83 8.87 15.54
CA TYR A 204 17.16 8.36 16.87
C TYR A 204 18.47 7.58 16.94
N GLU A 205 19.32 7.67 15.91
CA GLU A 205 20.60 6.95 15.80
C GLU A 205 20.47 5.43 16.08
N ALA A 206 19.39 4.83 15.57
CA ALA A 206 19.07 3.41 15.75
C ALA A 206 19.38 2.58 14.49
N ASP A 207 19.36 1.25 14.63
CA ASP A 207 19.57 0.33 13.51
C ASP A 207 18.28 0.13 12.69
N GLU A 208 18.34 0.40 11.38
CA GLU A 208 17.25 0.18 10.41
C GLU A 208 16.76 -1.27 10.36
N ASN A 209 17.61 -2.25 10.73
CA ASN A 209 17.23 -3.66 10.84
C ASN A 209 16.09 -3.89 11.84
N THR A 210 15.89 -2.96 12.79
CA THR A 210 14.73 -2.96 13.68
C THR A 210 13.43 -2.90 12.89
N GLY A 211 13.36 -2.08 11.84
CA GLY A 211 12.19 -1.98 10.98
C GLY A 211 11.92 -3.29 10.23
N TRP A 212 12.95 -3.88 9.62
CA TRP A 212 12.82 -5.17 8.93
C TRP A 212 12.35 -6.30 9.83
N ARG A 213 12.91 -6.39 11.04
CA ARG A 213 12.50 -7.37 12.05
C ARG A 213 11.04 -7.18 12.44
N ILE A 214 10.60 -5.94 12.69
CA ILE A 214 9.19 -5.65 13.00
C ILE A 214 8.28 -6.08 11.86
N VAL A 215 8.62 -5.76 10.60
CA VAL A 215 7.83 -6.16 9.42
C VAL A 215 7.74 -7.67 9.32
N ARG A 216 8.86 -8.39 9.46
CA ARG A 216 8.90 -9.87 9.46
C ARG A 216 7.99 -10.45 10.55
N GLU A 217 8.13 -9.98 11.78
CA GLU A 217 7.32 -10.41 12.92
C GLU A 217 5.82 -10.16 12.68
N ARG A 218 5.46 -9.02 12.09
CA ARG A 218 4.05 -8.70 11.79
C ARG A 218 3.49 -9.61 10.69
N ILE A 219 4.23 -9.86 9.61
CA ILE A 219 3.79 -10.78 8.55
C ILE A 219 3.59 -12.20 9.12
N ASP A 220 4.55 -12.68 9.91
CA ASP A 220 4.43 -14.01 10.53
C ASP A 220 3.24 -14.11 11.49
N ALA A 221 3.01 -13.08 12.31
CA ALA A 221 1.85 -13.01 13.20
C ALA A 221 0.53 -13.05 12.42
N LEU A 222 0.36 -12.21 11.38
CA LEU A 222 -0.84 -12.16 10.55
C LEU A 222 -1.13 -13.51 9.85
N LEU A 223 -0.08 -14.20 9.38
CA LEU A 223 -0.22 -15.53 8.80
C LEU A 223 -0.62 -16.59 9.84
N ARG A 224 -0.13 -16.49 11.08
CA ARG A 224 -0.54 -17.38 12.18
C ARG A 224 -1.95 -17.11 12.68
N GLU A 225 -2.38 -15.85 12.66
CA GLU A 225 -3.73 -15.40 13.01
C GLU A 225 -4.79 -15.81 11.97
N GLY A 226 -4.37 -16.29 10.79
CA GLY A 226 -5.27 -16.79 9.77
C GLY A 226 -5.96 -15.68 8.97
N VAL A 227 -5.33 -14.50 8.86
CA VAL A 227 -5.82 -13.37 8.05
C VAL A 227 -6.15 -13.79 6.61
N ILE A 228 -5.40 -14.77 6.08
CA ILE A 228 -5.69 -15.44 4.81
C ILE A 228 -6.25 -16.83 5.11
N ALA A 229 -7.57 -16.98 5.02
CA ALA A 229 -8.25 -18.23 5.36
C ALA A 229 -7.93 -19.40 4.41
N ARG A 230 -7.56 -19.12 3.15
CA ARG A 230 -7.25 -20.16 2.15
C ARG A 230 -5.79 -20.62 2.27
N PRO A 231 -5.52 -21.89 2.61
CA PRO A 231 -4.16 -22.36 2.90
C PRO A 231 -3.18 -22.23 1.73
N HIS A 232 -3.62 -22.46 0.49
CA HIS A 232 -2.74 -22.32 -0.69
C HIS A 232 -2.33 -20.87 -0.93
N VAL A 233 -3.24 -19.91 -0.71
CA VAL A 233 -2.94 -18.47 -0.83
C VAL A 233 -2.00 -18.03 0.30
N ALA A 234 -2.22 -18.51 1.53
CA ALA A 234 -1.33 -18.23 2.65
C ALA A 234 0.09 -18.80 2.42
N ALA A 235 0.20 -19.97 1.77
CA ALA A 235 1.49 -20.57 1.40
C ALA A 235 2.23 -19.73 0.35
N ILE A 236 1.52 -19.18 -0.65
CA ILE A 236 2.09 -18.23 -1.62
C ILE A 236 2.69 -17.02 -0.89
N VAL A 237 1.92 -16.41 0.02
CA VAL A 237 2.39 -15.26 0.79
C VAL A 237 3.61 -15.61 1.65
N ARG A 238 3.57 -16.74 2.35
CA ARG A 238 4.70 -17.20 3.17
C ARG A 238 5.96 -17.38 2.33
N ASN A 239 5.85 -18.07 1.20
CA ASN A 239 6.98 -18.33 0.33
C ASN A 239 7.56 -17.01 -0.19
N ALA A 240 6.74 -16.19 -0.83
CA ALA A 240 7.18 -14.96 -1.48
C ALA A 240 7.73 -13.92 -0.49
N LEU A 241 7.11 -13.75 0.69
CA LEU A 241 7.53 -12.73 1.66
C LEU A 241 8.67 -13.22 2.57
N LEU A 242 8.59 -14.45 3.10
CA LEU A 242 9.45 -14.88 4.20
C LEU A 242 10.55 -15.86 3.82
N GLU A 243 10.37 -16.65 2.76
CA GLU A 243 11.25 -17.77 2.41
C GLU A 243 12.08 -17.52 1.15
N ALA A 244 11.53 -16.81 0.16
CA ALA A 244 12.22 -16.53 -1.09
C ALA A 244 13.55 -15.79 -0.84
N ASP A 245 14.60 -16.18 -1.57
CA ASP A 245 15.94 -15.58 -1.43
C ASP A 245 16.01 -14.14 -1.92
N THR A 246 15.11 -13.77 -2.83
CA THR A 246 15.12 -12.46 -3.48
C THR A 246 13.71 -11.88 -3.57
N TRP A 247 13.64 -10.57 -3.44
CA TRP A 247 12.42 -9.79 -3.61
C TRP A 247 12.46 -8.95 -4.90
N PRO A 248 11.28 -8.63 -5.46
CA PRO A 248 11.18 -7.66 -6.54
C PRO A 248 11.56 -6.27 -6.03
N PHE A 249 12.19 -5.47 -6.88
CA PHE A 249 12.60 -4.10 -6.59
C PHE A 249 12.17 -3.15 -7.70
N LYS A 250 11.48 -2.06 -7.35
CA LYS A 250 11.07 -1.05 -8.32
C LYS A 250 12.26 -0.16 -8.68
N GLN A 251 12.82 -0.37 -9.87
CA GLN A 251 13.88 0.47 -10.42
C GLN A 251 13.27 1.75 -10.99
N VAL A 252 13.72 2.90 -10.50
CA VAL A 252 13.27 4.22 -10.97
C VAL A 252 14.39 4.95 -11.72
N LEU A 253 15.63 4.91 -11.22
CA LEU A 253 16.76 5.63 -11.83
C LEU A 253 17.19 5.07 -13.18
N ALA A 254 17.42 3.75 -13.29
CA ALA A 254 17.89 3.17 -14.55
C ALA A 254 16.91 3.38 -15.72
N PRO A 255 15.58 3.18 -15.53
CA PRO A 255 14.61 3.49 -16.59
C PRO A 255 14.50 4.97 -16.93
N LEU A 256 14.70 5.88 -15.96
CA LEU A 256 14.77 7.32 -16.23
C LEU A 256 15.97 7.67 -17.12
N LEU A 257 17.14 7.12 -16.83
CA LEU A 257 18.37 7.38 -17.57
C LEU A 257 18.39 6.74 -18.97
N ALA A 258 17.69 5.62 -19.15
CA ALA A 258 17.61 4.91 -20.42
C ALA A 258 16.57 5.50 -21.39
N ARG A 259 15.82 6.53 -20.98
CA ARG A 259 14.66 7.00 -21.75
C ARG A 259 15.07 8.01 -22.82
N GLU A 260 14.73 7.73 -24.07
CA GLU A 260 14.98 8.63 -25.21
C GLU A 260 13.90 9.72 -25.38
N THR A 261 12.69 9.51 -24.84
CA THR A 261 11.55 10.44 -24.95
C THR A 261 10.75 10.56 -23.65
N ILE A 262 10.20 11.76 -23.39
CA ILE A 262 9.34 12.05 -22.24
C ILE A 262 7.92 11.52 -22.55
N GLY A 263 7.35 10.74 -21.64
CA GLY A 263 5.96 10.25 -21.72
C GLY A 263 5.21 10.48 -20.40
N THR A 264 3.90 10.22 -20.40
CA THR A 264 2.99 10.57 -19.29
C THR A 264 3.18 9.75 -18.00
N GLY A 265 3.72 8.53 -18.09
CA GLY A 265 4.04 7.70 -16.93
C GLY A 265 5.50 7.81 -16.47
N MET A 266 5.73 7.70 -15.16
CA MET A 266 7.09 7.55 -14.60
C MET A 266 7.71 6.23 -15.11
N PRO A 267 8.88 6.25 -15.77
CA PRO A 267 9.48 5.03 -16.29
C PRO A 267 9.97 4.21 -15.10
N SER A 268 9.55 2.95 -15.05
CA SER A 268 10.00 2.04 -14.00
C SER A 268 10.13 0.63 -14.56
N ALA A 269 11.01 -0.14 -13.94
CA ALA A 269 11.24 -1.55 -14.27
C ALA A 269 11.28 -2.36 -12.98
N MET A 270 11.06 -3.67 -13.09
CA MET A 270 11.17 -4.58 -11.96
C MET A 270 12.54 -5.26 -11.96
N GLY A 271 13.37 -4.90 -10.98
CA GLY A 271 14.62 -5.58 -10.66
C GLY A 271 14.45 -6.61 -9.54
N ARG A 272 15.56 -7.10 -9.02
CA ARG A 272 15.61 -8.03 -7.88
C ARG A 272 16.63 -7.55 -6.84
N LEU A 273 16.35 -7.81 -5.57
CA LEU A 273 17.27 -7.60 -4.44
C LEU A 273 17.24 -8.81 -3.49
N PRO A 274 18.27 -9.06 -2.67
CA PRO A 274 18.21 -10.06 -1.62
C PRO A 274 17.03 -9.79 -0.68
N ASN A 275 16.26 -10.82 -0.31
CA ASN A 275 15.07 -10.62 0.52
C ASN A 275 15.46 -10.00 1.88
N PRO A 276 15.02 -8.76 2.19
CA PRO A 276 15.44 -8.04 3.39
C PRO A 276 14.88 -8.67 4.67
N LEU A 277 13.88 -9.55 4.56
CA LEU A 277 13.33 -10.29 5.70
C LEU A 277 14.08 -11.59 5.97
N ARG A 278 14.99 -12.06 5.09
CA ARG A 278 15.88 -13.18 5.43
C ARG A 278 17.00 -12.62 6.30
N GLN A 279 17.03 -13.04 7.56
CA GLN A 279 18.21 -12.80 8.39
C GLN A 279 19.39 -13.60 7.78
N PRO A 280 20.61 -13.04 7.76
CA PRO A 280 21.78 -13.84 7.44
C PRO A 280 21.84 -15.02 8.42
N GLU A 281 22.08 -16.23 7.89
CA GLU A 281 22.37 -17.38 8.76
C GLU A 281 23.59 -17.02 9.65
N PRO A 282 23.55 -17.39 10.95
CA PRO A 282 24.66 -17.14 11.86
C PRO A 282 25.96 -17.84 11.44
#